data_AF-A0A0F2Q6H3-F1
#
_entry.id   AF-A0A0F2Q6H3-F1
#
_cell.length_a   1.000
_cell.length_b   1.000
_cell.length_c   1.000
_cell.angle_alpha   90.00
_cell.angle_beta   90.00
_cell.angle_gamma   90.00
#
_symmetry.space_group_name_H-M   'P 1'
#
loop_
_entity.id
_entity.type
_entity.pdbx_description
1 polymer ?
#
loop_
_entity_poly.entity_id
_entity_poly.type
_entity_poly.pdbx_seq_one_letter_code
_entity_poly.pdbx_strand_id
1 'polypeptide(L)'
;MASDWPTLPLRTGLVAAIWTGNSLAYYGLSSALGLTNGYQQRPILFAALNGAFALGVALVFRGSRARWERVAPKAEAWPKVLVFAGALAFVFLGLPALPAINWQTDAVMPTLMAATAPYFLPKTLEIWFQQILIVTLIMGFWQHGLPLRKMAILLGAMFGGFHLTLVLNGNDPFYIARYTVAATLMASVMPWLILRVRSGYTWAFGIHWAFYAVDKTLSHFAG
;
A
#
# COMPACT_ATOMS: atom_id res chain seq x y z
N MET A 1 4.80 -14.46 -28.52
CA MET A 1 4.95 -12.99 -28.41
C MET A 1 6.19 -12.71 -27.57
N ALA A 2 7.27 -12.20 -28.17
CA ALA A 2 8.48 -11.85 -27.42
C ALA A 2 8.16 -10.76 -26.39
N SER A 3 8.65 -10.90 -25.16
CA SER A 3 8.44 -9.89 -24.13
C SER A 3 9.51 -8.81 -24.26
N ASP A 4 9.14 -7.59 -24.63
CA ASP A 4 10.02 -6.40 -24.58
C ASP A 4 10.35 -5.98 -23.12
N TRP A 5 10.25 -6.90 -22.18
CA TRP A 5 10.35 -6.67 -20.75
C TRP A 5 11.44 -7.56 -20.16
N PRO A 6 12.14 -7.08 -19.11
CA PRO A 6 13.02 -7.92 -18.31
C PRO A 6 12.34 -9.23 -17.91
N THR A 7 13.14 -10.29 -17.85
CA THR A 7 12.73 -11.61 -17.35
C THR A 7 12.02 -11.49 -16.01
N LEU A 8 11.14 -12.44 -15.68
CA LEU A 8 10.41 -12.40 -14.41
C LEU A 8 11.32 -12.14 -13.18
N PRO A 9 12.50 -12.78 -13.04
CA PRO A 9 13.42 -12.49 -11.94
C PRO A 9 13.88 -11.03 -11.89
N LEU A 10 14.27 -10.45 -13.04
CA LEU A 10 14.73 -9.06 -13.09
C LEU A 10 13.59 -8.08 -12.77
N ARG A 11 12.37 -8.34 -13.25
CA ARG A 11 11.20 -7.53 -12.87
C ARG A 11 10.93 -7.57 -11.37
N THR A 12 10.93 -8.76 -10.78
CA THR A 12 10.72 -8.93 -9.34
C THR A 12 11.83 -8.24 -8.54
N GLY A 13 13.09 -8.37 -8.97
CA GLY A 13 14.23 -7.69 -8.38
C GLY A 13 14.12 -6.17 -8.44
N LEU A 14 13.68 -5.61 -9.58
CA LEU A 14 13.44 -4.17 -9.72
C LEU A 14 12.32 -3.68 -8.80
N VAL A 15 11.21 -4.41 -8.71
CA VAL A 15 10.12 -4.07 -7.80
C VAL A 15 10.60 -4.08 -6.34
N ALA A 16 11.34 -5.12 -5.94
CA ALA A 16 11.92 -5.20 -4.61
C ALA A 16 12.91 -4.05 -4.34
N ALA A 17 13.81 -3.75 -5.27
CA ALA A 17 14.78 -2.68 -5.14
C ALA A 17 14.12 -1.30 -5.00
N ILE A 18 13.10 -1.01 -5.81
CA ILE A 18 12.38 0.27 -5.75
C ILE A 18 11.60 0.39 -4.43
N TRP A 19 10.94 -0.69 -3.99
CA TRP A 19 10.24 -0.71 -2.71
C TRP A 19 11.19 -0.46 -1.54
N THR A 20 12.31 -1.18 -1.50
CA THR A 20 13.37 -1.01 -0.50
C THR A 20 13.93 0.40 -0.56
N GLY A 21 14.18 0.95 -1.75
CA GLY A 21 14.64 2.33 -1.93
C GLY A 21 13.68 3.36 -1.36
N ASN A 22 12.36 3.21 -1.57
CA ASN A 22 11.35 4.08 -0.96
C ASN A 22 11.38 3.99 0.58
N SER A 23 11.49 2.77 1.10
CA SER A 23 11.54 2.51 2.55
C SER A 23 12.79 3.13 3.19
N LEU A 24 13.96 2.93 2.58
CA LEU A 24 15.23 3.51 3.03
C LEU A 24 15.20 5.03 2.95
N ALA A 25 14.64 5.60 1.88
CA ALA A 25 14.47 7.06 1.78
C ALA A 25 13.57 7.60 2.89
N TYR A 26 12.44 6.92 3.19
CA TYR A 26 11.55 7.30 4.28
C TYR A 26 12.26 7.30 5.64
N TYR A 27 12.92 6.20 6.01
CA TYR A 27 13.59 6.08 7.31
C TYR A 27 14.83 6.97 7.40
N GLY A 28 15.61 7.09 6.32
CA GLY A 28 16.78 7.97 6.25
C GLY A 28 16.41 9.44 6.43
N LEU A 29 15.37 9.92 5.73
CA LEU A 29 14.85 11.28 5.89
C LEU A 29 14.28 11.52 7.28
N SER A 30 13.54 10.56 7.83
CA SER A 30 12.98 10.66 9.18
C SER A 30 14.09 10.78 10.22
N SER A 31 15.11 9.93 10.14
CA SER A 31 16.28 9.96 11.03
C SER A 31 17.05 11.28 10.92
N ALA A 32 17.37 11.72 9.69
CA ALA A 32 18.10 12.96 9.46
C ALA A 32 17.37 14.23 9.98
N LEU A 33 16.05 14.19 10.06
CA LEU A 33 15.21 15.28 10.54
C LEU A 33 14.77 15.12 12.01
N GLY A 34 15.20 14.04 12.70
CA GLY A 34 14.80 13.75 14.08
C GLY A 34 13.30 13.48 14.24
N LEU A 35 12.65 12.91 13.22
CA LEU A 35 11.22 12.64 13.20
C LEU A 35 10.93 11.24 13.76
N THR A 36 9.99 11.15 14.70
CA THR A 36 9.48 9.89 15.23
C THR A 36 8.32 9.35 14.38
N ASN A 37 7.58 10.23 13.71
CA ASN A 37 6.50 9.89 12.79
C ASN A 37 6.50 10.87 11.61
N GLY A 38 7.22 10.50 10.55
CA GLY A 38 7.38 11.35 9.38
C GLY A 38 6.04 11.78 8.75
N TYR A 39 5.11 10.85 8.59
CA TYR A 39 3.82 11.12 7.95
C TYR A 39 2.96 12.11 8.72
N GLN A 40 3.02 12.07 10.05
CA GLN A 40 2.26 12.99 10.90
C GLN A 40 2.96 14.36 11.02
N GLN A 41 4.28 14.36 11.17
CA GLN A 41 5.06 15.58 11.47
C GLN A 41 5.38 16.40 10.20
N ARG A 42 5.58 15.74 9.05
CA ARG A 42 5.91 16.38 7.76
C ARG A 42 5.10 15.78 6.60
N PRO A 43 3.76 15.80 6.66
CA PRO A 43 2.89 15.11 5.72
C PRO A 43 3.14 15.48 4.26
N ILE A 44 3.39 16.76 3.96
CA ILE A 44 3.65 17.23 2.59
C ILE A 44 4.97 16.70 2.06
N LEU A 45 6.04 16.66 2.87
CA LEU A 45 7.35 16.14 2.46
C LEU A 45 7.25 14.67 2.08
N PHE A 46 6.63 13.85 2.93
CA PHE A 46 6.48 12.43 2.66
C PHE A 46 5.44 12.12 1.58
N ALA A 47 4.48 13.03 1.35
CA ALA A 47 3.59 12.94 0.21
C ALA A 47 4.37 13.18 -1.09
N ALA A 48 5.22 14.21 -1.14
CA ALA A 48 6.09 14.45 -2.28
C ALA A 48 7.06 13.29 -2.54
N LEU A 49 7.67 12.72 -1.48
CA LEU A 49 8.54 11.54 -1.58
C LEU A 49 7.82 10.35 -2.22
N ASN A 50 6.70 9.92 -1.61
CA ASN A 50 5.95 8.78 -2.11
C ASN A 50 5.35 9.04 -3.50
N GLY A 51 4.93 10.28 -3.78
CA GLY A 51 4.46 10.70 -5.10
C GLY A 51 5.55 10.64 -6.17
N ALA A 52 6.78 11.04 -5.84
CA ALA A 52 7.93 10.94 -6.75
C ALA A 52 8.27 9.48 -7.07
N PHE A 53 8.27 8.60 -6.07
CA PHE A 53 8.42 7.16 -6.28
C PHE A 53 7.27 6.57 -7.10
N ALA A 54 6.02 6.93 -6.81
CA ALA A 54 4.85 6.51 -7.58
C ALA A 54 4.97 6.91 -9.05
N LEU A 55 5.36 8.16 -9.32
CA LEU A 55 5.57 8.68 -10.68
C LEU A 55 6.71 7.94 -11.37
N GLY A 56 7.85 7.75 -10.69
CA GLY A 56 8.99 7.01 -11.21
C GLY A 56 8.63 5.60 -11.63
N VAL A 57 7.90 4.86 -10.77
CA VAL A 57 7.39 3.52 -11.07
C VAL A 57 6.39 3.57 -12.24
N ALA A 58 5.47 4.53 -12.26
CA ALA A 58 4.50 4.67 -13.35
C ALA A 58 5.20 4.89 -14.71
N LEU A 59 6.29 5.65 -14.74
CA LEU A 59 7.11 5.90 -15.93
C LEU A 59 7.91 4.66 -16.35
N VAL A 60 8.62 4.04 -15.40
CA VAL A 60 9.42 2.82 -15.65
C VAL A 60 8.51 1.70 -16.16
N PHE A 61 7.35 1.48 -15.55
CA PHE A 61 6.42 0.40 -15.86
C PHE A 61 5.27 0.77 -16.79
N ARG A 62 5.38 1.91 -17.51
CA ARG A 62 4.35 2.39 -18.45
C ARG A 62 3.90 1.33 -19.46
N GLY A 63 4.82 0.50 -19.95
CA GLY A 63 4.52 -0.57 -20.89
C GLY A 63 3.69 -1.71 -20.28
N SER A 64 3.96 -2.06 -19.01
CA SER A 64 3.14 -3.03 -18.27
C SER A 64 1.74 -2.50 -18.03
N ARG A 65 1.62 -1.21 -17.67
CA ARG A 65 0.33 -0.53 -17.50
C ARG A 65 -0.47 -0.48 -18.81
N ALA A 66 0.12 -0.01 -19.90
CA ALA A 66 -0.55 0.07 -21.20
C ALA A 66 -1.03 -1.31 -21.67
N ARG A 67 -0.27 -2.37 -21.37
CA ARG A 67 -0.70 -3.74 -21.69
C ARG A 67 -1.84 -4.22 -20.79
N TRP A 68 -1.76 -3.93 -19.49
CA TRP A 68 -2.86 -4.20 -18.55
C TRP A 68 -4.16 -3.51 -19.02
N GLU A 69 -4.13 -2.23 -19.38
CA GLU A 69 -5.31 -1.49 -19.86
C GLU A 69 -5.97 -2.10 -21.11
N ARG A 70 -5.23 -2.89 -21.91
CA ARG A 70 -5.78 -3.63 -23.07
C ARG A 70 -6.49 -4.92 -22.69
N VAL A 71 -6.06 -5.60 -21.62
CA VAL A 71 -6.56 -6.93 -21.24
C VAL A 71 -7.47 -6.89 -20.01
N ALA A 72 -7.38 -5.84 -19.21
CA ALA A 72 -8.16 -5.67 -17.99
C ALA A 72 -9.64 -5.44 -18.34
N PRO A 73 -10.55 -5.92 -17.48
CA PRO A 73 -11.95 -5.50 -17.54
C PRO A 73 -12.05 -3.98 -17.52
N LYS A 74 -12.89 -3.40 -18.40
CA LYS A 74 -13.05 -1.96 -18.52
C LYS A 74 -13.45 -1.34 -17.19
N ALA A 75 -12.74 -0.28 -16.81
CA ALA A 75 -12.99 0.45 -15.58
C ALA A 75 -14.16 1.42 -15.76
N GLU A 76 -15.01 1.47 -14.75
CA GLU A 76 -16.08 2.45 -14.62
C GLU A 76 -15.61 3.65 -13.81
N ALA A 77 -16.25 4.81 -14.01
CA ALA A 77 -15.89 6.01 -13.27
C ALA A 77 -16.41 5.97 -11.81
N TRP A 78 -17.58 5.38 -11.58
CA TRP A 78 -18.26 5.45 -10.27
C TRP A 78 -17.48 4.80 -9.11
N PRO A 79 -16.72 3.68 -9.26
CA PRO A 79 -15.94 3.14 -8.14
C PRO A 79 -14.86 4.09 -7.66
N LYS A 80 -14.30 4.91 -8.58
CA LYS A 80 -13.29 5.91 -8.21
C LYS A 80 -13.94 6.98 -7.36
N VAL A 81 -15.08 7.49 -7.80
CA VAL A 81 -15.86 8.47 -7.04
C VAL A 81 -16.21 7.92 -5.66
N LEU A 82 -16.70 6.68 -5.57
CA LEU A 82 -17.04 6.06 -4.30
C LEU A 82 -15.84 5.92 -3.37
N VAL A 83 -14.71 5.40 -3.86
CA VAL A 83 -13.51 5.20 -3.04
C VAL A 83 -12.93 6.53 -2.56
N PHE A 84 -12.84 7.54 -3.45
CA PHE A 84 -12.36 8.86 -3.06
C PHE A 84 -13.33 9.57 -2.11
N ALA A 85 -14.63 9.54 -2.38
CA ALA A 85 -15.63 10.13 -1.50
C ALA A 85 -15.63 9.45 -0.13
N GLY A 86 -15.53 8.12 -0.06
CA GLY A 86 -15.42 7.37 1.19
C GLY A 86 -14.15 7.73 1.96
N ALA A 87 -13.01 7.87 1.28
CA ALA A 87 -11.76 8.30 1.90
C ALA A 87 -11.86 9.72 2.48
N LEU A 88 -12.41 10.66 1.72
CA LEU A 88 -12.62 12.04 2.17
C LEU A 88 -13.63 12.10 3.33
N ALA A 89 -14.75 11.38 3.23
CA ALA A 89 -15.76 11.31 4.27
C ALA A 89 -15.16 10.75 5.58
N PHE A 90 -14.35 9.70 5.50
CA PHE A 90 -13.65 9.21 6.69
C PHE A 90 -12.70 10.25 7.26
N VAL A 91 -11.86 10.89 6.45
CA VAL A 91 -10.87 11.87 6.96
C VAL A 91 -11.52 13.10 7.60
N PHE A 92 -12.57 13.63 6.98
CA PHE A 92 -13.18 14.91 7.40
C PHE A 92 -14.38 14.75 8.33
N LEU A 93 -15.06 13.61 8.32
CA LEU A 93 -16.26 13.38 9.14
C LEU A 93 -16.06 12.23 10.12
N GLY A 94 -15.54 11.09 9.64
CA GLY A 94 -15.35 9.89 10.46
C GLY A 94 -14.31 10.07 11.56
N LEU A 95 -13.09 10.44 11.18
CA LEU A 95 -11.94 10.56 12.07
C LEU A 95 -12.15 11.60 13.19
N PRO A 96 -12.68 12.81 12.93
CA PRO A 96 -12.98 13.77 14.00
C PRO A 96 -14.11 13.33 14.94
N ALA A 97 -14.97 12.41 14.51
CA ALA A 97 -16.08 11.89 15.32
C ALA A 97 -15.68 10.72 16.23
N LEU A 98 -14.46 10.18 16.08
CA LEU A 98 -13.97 9.09 16.92
C LEU A 98 -13.67 9.60 18.36
N PRO A 99 -13.92 8.79 19.40
CA PRO A 99 -13.60 9.17 20.77
C PRO A 99 -12.10 9.39 20.95
N ALA A 100 -11.66 10.16 21.95
CA ALA A 100 -10.22 10.29 22.21
C ALA A 100 -9.60 8.94 22.59
N ILE A 101 -8.38 8.66 22.11
CA ILE A 101 -7.63 7.46 22.51
C ILE A 101 -7.13 7.67 23.94
N ASN A 102 -7.50 6.77 24.84
CA ASN A 102 -6.99 6.75 26.21
C ASN A 102 -5.70 5.93 26.28
N TRP A 103 -4.56 6.54 25.96
CA TRP A 103 -3.25 5.88 25.99
C TRP A 103 -2.56 6.12 27.33
N GLN A 104 -2.64 5.14 28.23
CA GLN A 104 -2.18 5.26 29.62
C GLN A 104 -0.82 4.61 29.89
N THR A 105 0.02 4.49 28.87
CA THR A 105 1.36 3.89 28.99
C THR A 105 2.44 4.89 28.56
N ASP A 106 3.62 4.78 29.17
CA ASP A 106 4.80 5.56 28.80
C ASP A 106 5.41 5.11 27.46
N ALA A 107 4.92 4.02 26.88
CA ALA A 107 5.33 3.56 25.57
C ALA A 107 4.96 4.59 24.48
N VAL A 108 5.81 4.70 23.45
CA VAL A 108 5.54 5.54 22.28
C VAL A 108 4.28 5.02 21.59
N MET A 109 3.28 5.90 21.43
CA MET A 109 2.04 5.54 20.74
C MET A 109 2.34 5.09 19.30
N PRO A 110 1.81 3.93 18.87
CA PRO A 110 2.00 3.46 17.50
C PRO A 110 1.59 4.51 16.46
N THR A 111 2.38 4.63 15.39
CA THR A 111 2.25 5.66 14.35
C THR A 111 0.83 5.82 13.82
N LEU A 112 0.12 4.71 13.55
CA LEU A 112 -1.26 4.77 13.05
C LEU A 112 -2.25 5.18 14.15
N MET A 113 -2.04 4.78 15.41
CA MET A 113 -2.86 5.25 16.53
C MET A 113 -2.75 6.77 16.68
N ALA A 114 -1.55 7.33 16.53
CA ALA A 114 -1.30 8.76 16.56
C ALA A 114 -1.74 9.51 15.28
N ALA A 115 -2.27 8.82 14.26
CA ALA A 115 -2.60 9.44 12.98
C ALA A 115 -3.75 10.45 13.11
N THR A 116 -3.56 11.60 12.50
CA THR A 116 -4.60 12.63 12.28
C THR A 116 -4.88 12.77 10.78
N ALA A 117 -5.80 13.65 10.38
CA ALA A 117 -6.16 13.84 8.97
C ALA A 117 -4.94 14.02 8.03
N PRO A 118 -3.94 14.86 8.34
CA PRO A 118 -2.73 14.99 7.51
C PRO A 118 -1.95 13.70 7.23
N TYR A 119 -1.97 12.71 8.13
CA TYR A 119 -1.28 11.42 7.94
C TYR A 119 -1.78 10.68 6.69
N PHE A 120 -3.06 10.82 6.36
CA PHE A 120 -3.67 10.09 5.27
C PHE A 120 -3.23 10.59 3.90
N LEU A 121 -2.68 11.81 3.79
CA LEU A 121 -2.15 12.32 2.52
C LEU A 121 -0.93 11.52 2.01
N PRO A 122 0.21 11.47 2.73
CA PRO A 122 1.36 10.66 2.29
C PRO A 122 0.99 9.18 2.20
N LYS A 123 0.13 8.68 3.10
CA LYS A 123 -0.32 7.28 3.06
C LYS A 123 -1.10 6.93 1.79
N THR A 124 -1.95 7.84 1.31
CA THR A 124 -2.70 7.65 0.06
C THR A 124 -1.76 7.51 -1.14
N LEU A 125 -0.71 8.34 -1.20
CA LEU A 125 0.30 8.27 -2.27
C LEU A 125 1.20 7.04 -2.13
N GLU A 126 1.56 6.64 -0.92
CA GLU A 126 2.26 5.38 -0.67
C GLU A 126 1.43 4.18 -1.15
N ILE A 127 0.14 4.10 -0.80
CA ILE A 127 -0.75 3.02 -1.27
C ILE A 127 -0.79 3.02 -2.80
N TRP A 128 -0.88 4.19 -3.43
CA TRP A 128 -0.87 4.30 -4.88
C TRP A 128 0.44 3.76 -5.49
N PHE A 129 1.59 4.17 -4.95
CA PHE A 129 2.91 3.63 -5.30
C PHE A 129 2.95 2.09 -5.21
N GLN A 130 2.50 1.54 -4.08
CA GLN A 130 2.47 0.09 -3.86
C GLN A 130 1.53 -0.63 -4.85
N GLN A 131 0.38 -0.03 -5.19
CA GLN A 131 -0.54 -0.60 -6.18
C GLN A 131 0.07 -0.70 -7.58
N ILE A 132 0.89 0.28 -8.00
CA ILE A 132 1.56 0.22 -9.31
C ILE A 132 2.59 -0.92 -9.33
N LEU A 133 3.33 -1.13 -8.23
CA LEU A 133 4.26 -2.24 -8.09
C LEU A 133 3.55 -3.60 -8.10
N ILE A 134 2.42 -3.73 -7.37
CA ILE A 134 1.60 -4.94 -7.36
C ILE A 134 1.10 -5.28 -8.76
N VAL A 135 0.51 -4.31 -9.48
CA VAL A 135 0.04 -4.53 -10.86
C VAL A 135 1.20 -4.97 -11.77
N THR A 136 2.38 -4.36 -11.59
CA THR A 136 3.57 -4.72 -12.37
C THR A 136 3.97 -6.18 -12.18
N LEU A 137 3.95 -6.68 -10.93
CA LEU A 137 4.22 -8.09 -10.63
C LEU A 137 3.14 -9.00 -11.20
N ILE A 138 1.86 -8.68 -11.00
CA ILE A 138 0.73 -9.46 -11.52
C ILE A 138 0.82 -9.59 -13.04
N MET A 139 1.10 -8.50 -13.75
CA MET A 139 1.27 -8.53 -15.20
C MET A 139 2.49 -9.35 -15.62
N GLY A 140 3.58 -9.30 -14.86
CA GLY A 140 4.76 -10.13 -15.08
C GLY A 140 4.43 -11.63 -14.95
N PHE A 141 3.74 -12.02 -13.88
CA PHE A 141 3.30 -13.40 -13.67
C PHE A 141 2.34 -13.87 -14.75
N TRP A 142 1.36 -13.02 -15.11
CA TRP A 142 0.38 -13.33 -16.14
C TRP A 142 1.03 -13.53 -17.52
N GLN A 143 1.99 -12.69 -17.89
CA GLN A 143 2.75 -12.83 -19.14
C GLN A 143 3.56 -14.13 -19.22
N HIS A 144 4.00 -14.66 -18.08
CA HIS A 144 4.70 -15.94 -17.99
C HIS A 144 3.75 -17.13 -17.83
N GLY A 145 2.44 -16.92 -17.99
CA GLY A 145 1.44 -18.00 -17.94
C GLY A 145 1.24 -18.60 -16.55
N LEU A 146 1.61 -17.91 -15.48
CA LEU A 146 1.35 -18.41 -14.13
C LEU A 146 -0.17 -18.50 -13.90
N PRO A 147 -0.69 -19.57 -13.28
CA PRO A 147 -2.09 -19.64 -12.89
C PRO A 147 -2.38 -18.70 -11.72
N LEU A 148 -3.62 -18.20 -11.65
CA LEU A 148 -4.07 -17.22 -10.65
C LEU A 148 -3.71 -17.61 -9.21
N ARG A 149 -3.90 -18.90 -8.85
CA ARG A 149 -3.56 -19.44 -7.53
C ARG A 149 -2.08 -19.27 -7.18
N LYS A 150 -1.16 -19.50 -8.13
CA LYS A 150 0.27 -19.31 -7.90
C LYS A 150 0.60 -17.82 -7.71
N MET A 151 -0.01 -16.93 -8.48
CA MET A 151 0.15 -15.49 -8.29
C MET A 151 -0.28 -15.04 -6.90
N ALA A 152 -1.44 -15.54 -6.44
CA ALA A 152 -1.98 -15.23 -5.12
C ALA A 152 -1.02 -15.66 -4.00
N ILE A 153 -0.53 -16.90 -4.05
CA ILE A 153 0.42 -17.43 -3.06
C ILE A 153 1.72 -16.62 -3.08
N LEU A 154 2.29 -16.34 -4.25
CA LEU A 154 3.54 -15.61 -4.38
C LEU A 154 3.42 -14.18 -3.85
N LEU A 155 2.36 -13.45 -4.21
CA LEU A 155 2.15 -12.10 -3.69
C LEU A 155 1.83 -12.10 -2.19
N GLY A 156 0.99 -13.01 -1.72
CA GLY A 156 0.73 -13.18 -0.30
C GLY A 156 2.02 -13.38 0.49
N ALA A 157 2.87 -14.31 0.05
CA ALA A 157 4.16 -14.59 0.68
C ALA A 157 5.13 -13.39 0.61
N MET A 158 5.23 -12.71 -0.54
CA MET A 158 6.12 -11.55 -0.70
C MET A 158 5.71 -10.39 0.19
N PHE A 159 4.42 -10.02 0.19
CA PHE A 159 3.93 -8.86 0.93
C PHE A 159 3.82 -9.16 2.43
N GLY A 160 3.36 -10.36 2.81
CA GLY A 160 3.41 -10.81 4.20
C GLY A 160 4.85 -10.87 4.72
N GLY A 161 5.76 -11.47 3.96
CA GLY A 161 7.19 -11.55 4.31
C GLY A 161 7.85 -10.18 4.45
N PHE A 162 7.48 -9.21 3.60
CA PHE A 162 7.94 -7.84 3.76
C PHE A 162 7.46 -7.22 5.09
N HIS A 163 6.22 -7.45 5.48
CA HIS A 163 5.69 -6.91 6.75
C HIS A 163 6.31 -7.57 7.99
N LEU A 164 6.85 -8.79 7.89
CA LEU A 164 7.65 -9.37 8.98
C LEU A 164 8.90 -8.54 9.31
N THR A 165 9.42 -7.77 8.35
CA THR A 165 10.58 -6.88 8.60
C THR A 165 10.27 -5.74 9.57
N LEU A 166 9.00 -5.50 9.91
CA LEU A 166 8.61 -4.58 10.98
C LEU A 166 9.22 -4.94 12.33
N VAL A 167 9.62 -6.20 12.54
CA VAL A 167 10.38 -6.65 13.72
C VAL A 167 11.71 -5.91 13.87
N LEU A 168 12.33 -5.51 12.75
CA LEU A 168 13.61 -4.81 12.74
C LEU A 168 13.51 -3.36 13.25
N ASN A 169 12.28 -2.84 13.36
CA ASN A 169 11.99 -1.49 13.83
C ASN A 169 11.45 -1.46 15.26
N GLY A 170 11.53 -2.58 16.00
CA GLY A 170 11.09 -2.66 17.40
C GLY A 170 9.58 -2.55 17.61
N ASN A 171 8.76 -2.80 16.57
CA ASN A 171 7.31 -2.83 16.72
C ASN A 171 6.87 -4.02 17.59
N ASP A 172 5.72 -3.90 18.25
CA ASP A 172 5.20 -4.98 19.10
C ASP A 172 4.75 -6.20 18.27
N PRO A 173 4.81 -7.43 18.84
CA PRO A 173 4.46 -8.65 18.11
C PRO A 173 3.02 -8.68 17.58
N PHE A 174 2.07 -8.08 18.30
CA PHE A 174 0.67 -8.08 17.90
C PHE A 174 0.45 -7.19 16.67
N TYR A 175 1.05 -6.00 16.65
CA TYR A 175 1.07 -5.12 15.48
C TYR A 175 1.72 -5.82 14.27
N ILE A 176 2.87 -6.46 14.45
CA ILE A 176 3.54 -7.19 13.36
C ILE A 176 2.64 -8.30 12.82
N ALA A 177 2.03 -9.11 13.69
CA ALA A 177 1.15 -10.20 13.30
C ALA A 177 -0.07 -9.69 12.52
N ARG A 178 -0.76 -8.67 13.04
CA ARG A 178 -1.95 -8.07 12.42
C ARG A 178 -1.64 -7.55 11.01
N TYR A 179 -0.57 -6.77 10.85
CA TYR A 179 -0.19 -6.21 9.55
C TYR A 179 0.30 -7.28 8.59
N THR A 180 1.03 -8.28 9.08
CA THR A 180 1.48 -9.41 8.25
C THR A 180 0.31 -10.22 7.71
N VAL A 181 -0.67 -10.54 8.56
CA VAL A 181 -1.88 -11.27 8.16
C VAL A 181 -2.69 -10.44 7.16
N ALA A 182 -2.95 -9.17 7.47
CA ALA A 182 -3.68 -8.27 6.57
C ALA A 182 -2.98 -8.15 5.21
N ALA A 183 -1.68 -7.88 5.18
CA ALA A 183 -0.90 -7.78 3.95
C ALA A 183 -0.92 -9.08 3.15
N THR A 184 -0.78 -10.24 3.81
CA THR A 184 -0.81 -11.56 3.16
C THR A 184 -2.16 -11.80 2.49
N LEU A 185 -3.26 -11.63 3.22
CA LEU A 185 -4.61 -11.87 2.72
C LEU A 185 -4.96 -10.92 1.59
N MET A 186 -4.71 -9.62 1.78
CA MET A 186 -5.01 -8.60 0.79
C MET A 186 -4.20 -8.81 -0.49
N ALA A 187 -2.88 -9.02 -0.39
CA ALA A 187 -2.03 -9.27 -1.54
C ALA A 187 -2.42 -10.55 -2.30
N SER A 188 -2.90 -11.58 -1.59
CA SER A 188 -3.40 -12.83 -2.21
C SER A 188 -4.65 -12.61 -3.05
N VAL A 189 -5.50 -11.63 -2.71
CA VAL A 189 -6.72 -11.30 -3.46
C VAL A 189 -6.44 -10.40 -4.67
N MET A 190 -5.32 -9.67 -4.67
CA MET A 190 -5.00 -8.69 -5.74
C MET A 190 -4.99 -9.27 -7.15
N PRO A 191 -4.40 -10.44 -7.45
CA PRO A 191 -4.43 -11.01 -8.81
C PRO A 191 -5.85 -11.16 -9.36
N TRP A 192 -6.79 -11.60 -8.51
CA TRP A 192 -8.18 -11.77 -8.92
C TRP A 192 -8.84 -10.42 -9.19
N LEU A 193 -8.68 -9.45 -8.27
CA LEU A 193 -9.20 -8.09 -8.47
C LEU A 193 -8.68 -7.50 -9.78
N ILE A 194 -7.36 -7.48 -9.97
CA ILE A 194 -6.70 -6.81 -11.10
C ILE A 194 -7.02 -7.45 -12.45
N LEU A 195 -7.14 -8.78 -12.52
CA LEU A 195 -7.33 -9.49 -13.80
C LEU A 195 -8.78 -9.83 -14.12
N ARG A 196 -9.67 -9.92 -13.13
CA ARG A 196 -11.03 -10.48 -13.31
C ARG A 196 -12.17 -9.52 -12.96
N VAL A 197 -11.91 -8.46 -12.20
CA VAL A 197 -12.96 -7.57 -11.69
C VAL A 197 -12.97 -6.24 -12.44
N ARG A 198 -14.17 -5.79 -12.85
CA ARG A 198 -14.36 -4.43 -13.40
C ARG A 198 -13.95 -3.41 -12.37
N SER A 199 -13.11 -2.46 -12.78
CA SER A 199 -12.51 -1.47 -11.85
C SER A 199 -11.67 -2.10 -10.74
N GLY A 200 -11.14 -3.31 -10.94
CA GLY A 200 -10.41 -4.06 -9.94
C GLY A 200 -9.22 -3.31 -9.31
N TYR A 201 -8.52 -2.49 -10.08
CA TYR A 201 -7.46 -1.60 -9.54
C TYR A 201 -7.98 -0.58 -8.53
N THR A 202 -9.17 -0.02 -8.79
CA THR A 202 -9.81 0.94 -7.89
C THR A 202 -10.31 0.25 -6.63
N TRP A 203 -10.88 -0.95 -6.75
CA TRP A 203 -11.27 -1.74 -5.58
C TRP A 203 -10.06 -2.19 -4.74
N ALA A 204 -8.98 -2.63 -5.39
CA ALA A 204 -7.73 -2.95 -4.73
C ALA A 204 -7.18 -1.77 -3.92
N PHE A 205 -7.15 -0.57 -4.53
CA PHE A 205 -6.79 0.66 -3.84
C PHE A 205 -7.73 0.96 -2.66
N GLY A 206 -9.04 0.89 -2.88
CA GLY A 206 -10.06 1.17 -1.87
C GLY A 206 -10.00 0.23 -0.67
N ILE A 207 -9.83 -1.07 -0.90
CA ILE A 207 -9.69 -2.07 0.19
C ILE A 207 -8.42 -1.79 1.00
N HIS A 208 -7.31 -1.45 0.32
CA HIS A 208 -6.06 -1.08 0.98
C HIS A 208 -6.22 0.18 1.83
N TRP A 209 -6.83 1.22 1.28
CA TRP A 209 -7.10 2.44 2.02
C TRP A 209 -8.05 2.18 3.21
N ALA A 210 -9.11 1.42 2.98
CA ALA A 210 -10.10 1.06 4.01
C ALA A 210 -9.48 0.27 5.15
N PHE A 211 -8.50 -0.61 4.90
CA PHE A 211 -7.77 -1.28 5.98
C PHE A 211 -7.17 -0.26 6.96
N TYR A 212 -6.49 0.78 6.49
CA TYR A 212 -5.94 1.82 7.38
C TYR A 212 -7.02 2.61 8.13
N ALA A 213 -8.15 2.90 7.48
CA ALA A 213 -9.27 3.58 8.12
C ALA A 213 -9.93 2.72 9.22
N VAL A 214 -10.16 1.44 8.93
CA VAL A 214 -10.68 0.47 9.91
C VAL A 214 -9.69 0.29 11.05
N ASP A 215 -8.42 0.07 10.75
CA ASP A 215 -7.39 -0.16 11.76
C ASP A 215 -7.24 1.04 12.70
N LYS A 216 -7.23 2.25 12.14
CA LYS A 216 -7.31 3.49 12.90
C LYS A 216 -8.55 3.52 13.78
N THR A 217 -9.73 3.24 13.22
CA THR A 217 -10.99 3.22 13.98
C THR A 217 -10.94 2.26 15.15
N LEU A 218 -10.47 1.02 14.92
CA LEU A 218 -10.37 0.00 15.97
C LEU A 218 -9.42 0.43 17.10
N SER A 219 -8.36 1.17 16.79
CA SER A 219 -7.47 1.73 17.81
C SER A 219 -8.11 2.76 18.75
N HIS A 220 -9.29 3.30 18.42
CA HIS A 220 -10.06 4.15 19.34
C HIS A 220 -10.93 3.35 20.32
N PHE A 221 -11.11 2.05 20.07
CA PHE A 221 -11.95 1.16 20.89
C PHE A 221 -11.17 0.01 21.55
N ALA A 222 -9.96 -0.27 21.08
CA ALA A 222 -9.00 -1.12 21.76
C ALA A 222 -8.30 -0.31 22.86
N GLY A 223 -9.00 -0.11 23.97
CA GLY A 223 -8.43 0.36 25.25
C GLY A 223 -7.99 -0.80 26.10
#